data_AF-A0A7W4E1B6-F1
#
_entry.id   AF-A0A7W4E1B6-F1
#
_cell.length_a   1.000
_cell.length_b   1.000
_cell.length_c   1.000
_cell.angle_alpha   90.00
_cell.angle_beta   90.00
_cell.angle_gamma   90.00
#
_symmetry.space_group_name_H-M   'P 1'
#
loop_
_entity.id
_entity.type
_entity.pdbx_description
1 polymer ?
#
loop_
_entity_poly.entity_id
_entity_poly.type
_entity_poly.pdbx_seq_one_letter_code
_entity_poly.pdbx_strand_id
1 'polypeptide(L)'
;MKKTILAIFPIFLTSLISCHDDSNNLGKDYYYMTKDDALYYGFPSWDYIYKSDKRRSSYYSVIDKTPSDIIDYSFDDNYIIAKQKYNREVLLNELRMELSSWGGYYNIYKREGVINFNDVPVSLKEISKQIDLGRSTNLADSIISHSSYYKELLTPNKINYYIIDKDEDSTWGPFDKLEFEKIKKEKGINLDFKKQIK
;
A
#
# COMPACT_ATOMS: atom_id res chain seq x y z
N MET A 1 -63.65 5.01 -41.92
CA MET A 1 -62.31 4.38 -42.07
C MET A 1 -61.24 5.40 -41.74
N LYS A 2 -60.46 5.18 -40.68
CA LYS A 2 -59.06 5.59 -40.44
C LYS A 2 -58.73 5.16 -39.01
N LYS A 3 -58.07 4.01 -38.86
CA LYS A 3 -57.52 3.54 -37.58
C LYS A 3 -56.12 4.11 -37.48
N THR A 4 -55.92 5.08 -36.58
CA THR A 4 -54.58 5.59 -36.27
C THR A 4 -53.90 4.56 -35.37
N ILE A 5 -52.95 3.79 -35.92
CA ILE A 5 -52.12 2.88 -35.15
C ILE A 5 -51.04 3.74 -34.49
N LEU A 6 -51.12 3.91 -33.17
CA LEU A 6 -50.08 4.52 -32.37
C LEU A 6 -48.95 3.48 -32.25
N ALA A 7 -47.89 3.63 -33.05
CA ALA A 7 -46.70 2.80 -32.94
C ALA A 7 -45.94 3.20 -31.67
N ILE A 8 -46.11 2.40 -30.60
CA ILE A 8 -45.29 2.52 -29.39
C ILE A 8 -43.93 1.91 -29.74
N PHE A 9 -42.97 2.79 -30.04
CA PHE A 9 -41.56 2.43 -30.17
C PHE A 9 -41.09 1.91 -28.80
N PRO A 10 -40.57 0.67 -28.68
CA PRO A 10 -39.90 0.26 -27.46
C PRO A 10 -38.63 1.09 -27.38
N ILE A 11 -38.62 2.07 -26.47
CA ILE A 11 -37.41 2.76 -26.05
C ILE A 11 -36.53 1.68 -25.45
N PHE A 12 -35.56 1.21 -26.24
CA PHE A 12 -34.43 0.44 -25.77
C PHE A 12 -33.74 1.31 -24.72
N LEU A 13 -34.09 1.06 -23.46
CA LEU A 13 -33.39 1.58 -22.30
C LEU A 13 -32.04 0.84 -22.29
N THR A 14 -31.13 1.27 -23.16
CA THR A 14 -29.72 0.92 -23.01
C THR A 14 -29.29 1.63 -21.74
N SER A 15 -29.48 0.93 -20.61
CA SER A 15 -28.78 1.23 -19.38
C SER A 15 -27.32 1.40 -19.75
N LEU A 16 -26.87 2.65 -19.72
CA LEU A 16 -25.47 3.01 -19.67
C LEU A 16 -24.96 2.42 -18.36
N ILE A 17 -24.67 1.11 -18.38
CA ILE A 17 -23.78 0.49 -17.42
C ILE A 17 -22.44 1.15 -17.74
N SER A 18 -22.20 2.29 -17.10
CA SER A 18 -20.85 2.75 -16.88
C SER A 18 -20.22 1.68 -16.00
N CYS A 19 -19.64 0.66 -16.64
CA CYS A 19 -18.52 -0.06 -16.04
C CYS A 19 -17.41 0.99 -15.93
N HIS A 20 -17.45 1.80 -14.88
CA HIS A 20 -16.17 2.10 -14.26
C HIS A 20 -15.69 0.74 -13.78
N ASP A 21 -14.63 0.23 -14.41
CA ASP A 21 -13.95 -0.97 -13.99
C ASP A 21 -13.47 -0.75 -12.55
N ASP A 22 -14.33 -1.06 -11.59
CA ASP A 22 -14.02 -1.26 -10.18
C ASP A 22 -13.25 -2.61 -10.03
N SER A 23 -12.50 -3.03 -11.05
CA SER A 23 -11.75 -4.30 -11.10
C SER A 23 -10.74 -4.43 -9.97
N ASN A 24 -10.37 -3.29 -9.38
CA ASN A 24 -9.45 -3.17 -8.27
C ASN A 24 -10.14 -2.98 -6.90
N ASN A 25 -11.47 -3.01 -6.82
CA ASN A 25 -12.22 -2.82 -5.57
C ASN A 25 -12.18 -4.11 -4.73
N LEU A 26 -11.63 -4.01 -3.52
CA LEU A 26 -11.51 -5.11 -2.56
C LEU A 26 -12.62 -5.07 -1.49
N GLY A 27 -13.58 -4.14 -1.57
CA GLY A 27 -14.67 -3.96 -0.62
C GLY A 27 -14.31 -3.06 0.57
N LYS A 28 -15.33 -2.44 1.20
CA LYS A 28 -15.19 -1.50 2.34
C LYS A 28 -14.14 -0.40 2.07
N ASP A 29 -14.19 0.18 0.87
CA ASP A 29 -13.28 1.24 0.39
C ASP A 29 -11.80 0.82 0.28
N TYR A 30 -11.49 -0.48 0.33
CA TYR A 30 -10.17 -0.99 -0.01
C TYR A 30 -10.02 -1.22 -1.51
N TYR A 31 -8.82 -0.98 -2.01
CA TYR A 31 -8.48 -1.08 -3.42
C TYR A 31 -7.10 -1.69 -3.61
N TYR A 32 -6.92 -2.39 -4.72
CA TYR A 32 -5.62 -2.80 -5.23
C TYR A 32 -5.11 -1.78 -6.25
N MET A 33 -3.82 -1.48 -6.25
CA MET A 33 -3.18 -0.61 -7.24
C MET A 33 -1.98 -1.36 -7.81
N THR A 34 -1.88 -1.42 -9.13
CA THR A 34 -0.69 -1.98 -9.78
C THR A 34 0.48 -1.01 -9.69
N LYS A 35 1.70 -1.54 -9.83
CA LYS A 35 2.93 -0.76 -9.97
C LYS A 35 2.86 0.35 -11.01
N ASP A 36 2.25 0.08 -12.16
CA ASP A 36 2.15 1.03 -13.26
C ASP A 36 1.17 2.16 -12.93
N ASP A 37 0.04 1.83 -12.31
CA ASP A 37 -0.92 2.83 -11.81
C ASP A 37 -0.29 3.67 -10.70
N ALA A 38 0.43 3.05 -9.76
CA ALA A 38 1.11 3.75 -8.69
C ALA A 38 2.09 4.79 -9.23
N LEU A 39 2.91 4.40 -10.22
CA LEU A 39 3.80 5.32 -10.92
C LEU A 39 3.04 6.47 -11.58
N TYR A 40 1.93 6.17 -12.26
CA TYR A 40 1.10 7.18 -12.91
C TYR A 40 0.58 8.23 -11.92
N TYR A 41 0.22 7.81 -10.71
CA TYR A 41 -0.24 8.70 -9.63
C TYR A 41 0.91 9.32 -8.81
N GLY A 42 2.17 9.12 -9.20
CA GLY A 42 3.33 9.70 -8.52
C GLY A 42 3.69 9.01 -7.20
N PHE A 43 3.14 7.83 -6.94
CA PHE A 43 3.60 6.96 -5.87
C PHE A 43 4.88 6.24 -6.31
N PRO A 44 5.74 5.87 -5.35
CA PRO A 44 6.88 5.03 -5.68
C PRO A 44 6.40 3.64 -6.18
N SER A 45 7.23 2.97 -6.97
CA SER A 45 6.80 2.00 -7.98
C SER A 45 6.65 0.55 -7.48
N TRP A 46 5.49 0.18 -6.92
CA TRP A 46 5.12 -1.22 -6.62
C TRP A 46 3.60 -1.40 -6.50
N ASP A 47 3.14 -2.62 -6.22
CA ASP A 47 1.72 -2.92 -6.04
C ASP A 47 1.25 -2.62 -4.61
N TYR A 48 0.08 -2.00 -4.45
CA TYR A 48 -0.44 -1.62 -3.13
C TYR A 48 -1.84 -2.15 -2.88
N ILE A 49 -2.13 -2.46 -1.62
CA ILE A 49 -3.49 -2.45 -1.10
C ILE A 49 -3.64 -1.18 -0.28
N TYR A 50 -4.64 -0.36 -0.60
CA TYR A 50 -4.87 0.92 0.07
C TYR A 50 -6.35 1.13 0.35
N LYS A 51 -6.68 1.97 1.34
CA LYS A 51 -8.06 2.41 1.57
C LYS A 51 -8.24 3.82 1.01
N SER A 52 -9.38 4.06 0.37
CA SER A 52 -9.72 5.38 -0.18
C SER A 52 -11.00 5.90 0.43
N ASP A 53 -10.94 6.93 1.26
CA ASP A 53 -12.16 7.62 1.70
C ASP A 53 -12.68 8.49 0.56
N LYS A 54 -13.66 7.98 -0.20
CA LYS A 54 -14.32 8.72 -1.30
C LYS A 54 -14.92 10.06 -0.84
N ARG A 55 -15.14 10.30 0.46
CA ARG A 55 -15.64 11.58 0.99
C ARG A 55 -14.56 12.66 1.07
N ARG A 56 -13.28 12.28 1.04
CA ARG A 56 -12.13 13.19 1.04
C ARG A 56 -11.42 13.10 -0.30
N SER A 57 -12.05 13.64 -1.34
CA SER A 57 -11.43 13.81 -2.65
C SER A 57 -10.07 14.52 -2.48
N SER A 58 -8.98 13.78 -2.71
CA SER A 58 -7.55 14.17 -2.79
C SER A 58 -6.58 13.46 -1.83
N TYR A 59 -7.05 12.75 -0.81
CA TYR A 59 -6.15 12.06 0.14
C TYR A 59 -6.48 10.57 0.29
N TYR A 60 -5.66 9.74 -0.36
CA TYR A 60 -5.60 8.31 -0.12
C TYR A 60 -5.05 8.06 1.29
N SER A 61 -5.88 7.57 2.20
CA SER A 61 -5.40 7.01 3.46
C SER A 61 -4.85 5.62 3.17
N VAL A 62 -3.58 5.55 2.77
CA VAL A 62 -2.90 4.26 2.61
C VAL A 62 -2.75 3.65 4.01
N ILE A 63 -3.67 2.75 4.36
CA ILE A 63 -3.78 2.15 5.71
C ILE A 63 -2.57 1.27 6.02
N ASP A 64 -1.91 0.71 5.00
CA ASP A 64 -0.63 0.06 5.20
C ASP A 64 0.27 0.26 3.97
N LYS A 65 1.47 0.75 4.23
CA LYS A 65 2.55 0.83 3.24
C LYS A 65 3.52 -0.27 3.59
N THR A 66 3.38 -1.39 2.93
CA THR A 66 4.43 -2.39 2.91
C THR A 66 5.27 -2.13 1.66
N PRO A 67 6.55 -1.71 1.78
CA PRO A 67 7.45 -1.54 0.64
C PRO A 67 7.82 -2.90 0.02
N SER A 68 6.84 -3.53 -0.59
CA SER A 68 6.89 -4.92 -0.99
C SER A 68 6.03 -5.17 -2.22
N ASP A 69 6.54 -6.05 -3.08
CA ASP A 69 5.76 -6.55 -4.21
C ASP A 69 4.67 -7.48 -3.66
N ILE A 70 3.40 -7.20 -3.96
CA ILE A 70 2.29 -8.09 -3.64
C ILE A 70 2.35 -9.28 -4.58
N ILE A 71 2.77 -10.43 -4.05
CA ILE A 71 2.92 -11.67 -4.81
C ILE A 71 1.56 -12.30 -5.09
N ASP A 72 0.67 -12.21 -4.11
CA ASP A 72 -0.64 -12.87 -4.11
C ASP A 72 -1.53 -12.21 -3.05
N TYR A 73 -2.84 -12.18 -3.28
CA TYR A 73 -3.80 -11.70 -2.30
C TYR A 73 -5.16 -12.37 -2.49
N SER A 74 -5.97 -12.35 -1.44
CA SER A 74 -7.34 -12.84 -1.45
C SER A 74 -8.16 -12.04 -0.45
N PHE A 75 -9.47 -11.95 -0.65
CA PHE A 75 -10.34 -11.14 0.19
C PHE A 75 -11.77 -11.67 0.22
N ASP A 76 -12.47 -11.40 1.31
CA ASP A 76 -13.91 -11.59 1.48
C ASP A 76 -14.55 -10.27 1.97
N ASP A 77 -15.74 -10.29 2.56
CA ASP A 77 -16.39 -9.07 3.04
C ASP A 77 -15.69 -8.43 4.25
N ASN A 78 -14.89 -9.18 5.01
CA ASN A 78 -14.33 -8.75 6.30
C ASN A 78 -12.81 -8.59 6.27
N TYR A 79 -12.12 -9.41 5.47
CA TYR A 79 -10.67 -9.52 5.51
C TYR A 79 -10.03 -9.41 4.12
N ILE A 80 -8.78 -8.96 4.12
CA ILE A 80 -7.83 -9.13 3.01
C ILE A 80 -6.63 -9.90 3.56
N ILE A 81 -6.15 -10.89 2.82
CA ILE A 81 -4.88 -11.55 3.07
C ILE A 81 -3.91 -11.25 1.93
N ALA A 82 -2.64 -11.02 2.26
CA ALA A 82 -1.62 -10.71 1.25
C ALA A 82 -0.32 -11.49 1.50
N LYS A 83 0.32 -11.96 0.41
CA LYS A 83 1.71 -12.43 0.38
C LYS A 83 2.56 -11.35 -0.23
N GLN A 84 3.70 -11.11 0.40
CA GLN A 84 4.56 -10.01 0.00
C GLN A 84 6.03 -10.39 0.03
N LYS A 85 6.78 -9.83 -0.93
CA LYS A 85 8.25 -9.88 -0.93
C LYS A 85 8.77 -8.46 -0.85
N TYR A 86 9.53 -8.17 0.21
CA TYR A 86 10.11 -6.84 0.38
C TYR A 86 11.15 -6.56 -0.70
N ASN A 87 11.10 -5.35 -1.23
CA ASN A 87 11.98 -4.90 -2.28
C ASN A 87 12.91 -3.83 -1.72
N ARG A 88 14.22 -4.14 -1.70
CA ARG A 88 15.25 -3.25 -1.15
C ARG A 88 15.31 -1.90 -1.86
N GLU A 89 15.20 -1.89 -3.19
CA GLU A 89 15.27 -0.67 -3.99
C GLU A 89 14.10 0.25 -3.69
N VAL A 90 12.92 -0.34 -3.53
CA VAL A 90 11.69 0.32 -3.12
C VAL A 90 11.83 0.95 -1.73
N LEU A 91 12.26 0.18 -0.72
CA LEU A 91 12.48 0.70 0.63
C LEU A 91 13.53 1.82 0.65
N LEU A 92 14.60 1.67 -0.13
CA LEU A 92 15.63 2.69 -0.27
C LEU A 92 15.05 4.00 -0.82
N ASN A 93 14.16 3.92 -1.81
CA ASN A 93 13.52 5.10 -2.40
C ASN A 93 12.54 5.76 -1.42
N GLU A 94 11.75 4.99 -0.67
CA GLU A 94 10.89 5.55 0.38
C GLU A 94 11.68 6.33 1.43
N LEU A 95 12.73 5.71 1.97
CA LEU A 95 13.58 6.35 2.96
C LEU A 95 14.23 7.61 2.39
N ARG A 96 14.68 7.61 1.13
CA ARG A 96 15.21 8.82 0.48
C ARG A 96 14.17 9.92 0.37
N MET A 97 12.93 9.61 0.04
CA MET A 97 11.84 10.58 -0.03
C MET A 97 11.52 11.15 1.36
N GLU A 98 11.43 10.28 2.37
CA GLU A 98 11.16 10.70 3.75
C GLU A 98 12.30 11.57 4.31
N LEU A 99 13.55 11.16 4.13
CA LEU A 99 14.73 11.95 4.51
C LEU A 99 14.75 13.31 3.82
N SER A 100 14.37 13.39 2.54
CA SER A 100 14.29 14.65 1.80
C SER A 100 13.21 15.56 2.39
N SER A 101 12.05 15.01 2.76
CA SER A 101 10.98 15.74 3.43
C SER A 101 11.44 16.31 4.78
N TRP A 102 12.07 15.49 5.63
CA TRP A 102 12.58 15.92 6.92
C TRP A 102 13.74 16.92 6.81
N GLY A 103 14.64 16.74 5.84
CA GLY A 103 15.69 17.71 5.53
C GLY A 103 15.11 19.07 5.12
N GLY A 104 14.09 19.06 4.26
CA GLY A 104 13.34 20.27 3.89
C GLY A 104 12.66 20.93 5.08
N TYR A 105 12.00 20.15 5.94
CA TYR A 105 11.38 20.64 7.18
C TYR A 105 12.42 21.37 8.07
N TYR A 106 13.56 20.73 8.35
CA TYR A 106 14.61 21.36 9.14
C TYR A 106 15.10 22.64 8.46
N ASN A 107 15.27 22.64 7.15
CA ASN A 107 15.76 23.79 6.42
C ASN A 107 14.83 25.00 6.47
N ILE A 108 13.52 24.79 6.55
CA ILE A 108 12.53 25.87 6.68
C ILE A 108 12.47 26.38 8.13
N TYR A 109 12.32 25.47 9.10
CA TYR A 109 11.97 25.87 10.47
C TYR A 109 13.17 25.99 11.41
N LYS A 110 14.32 25.41 11.05
CA LYS A 110 15.54 25.33 11.87
C LYS A 110 15.28 24.81 13.29
N ARG A 111 14.31 23.89 13.42
CA ARG A 111 13.96 23.22 14.67
C ARG A 111 14.68 21.89 14.75
N GLU A 112 15.42 21.70 15.83
CA GLU A 112 16.04 20.41 16.14
C GLU A 112 15.00 19.38 16.55
N GLY A 113 15.36 18.11 16.34
CA GLY A 113 14.51 16.97 16.65
C GLY A 113 15.19 15.67 16.23
N VAL A 114 14.61 14.55 16.63
CA VAL A 114 15.07 13.20 16.27
C VAL A 114 13.91 12.48 15.61
N ILE A 115 14.17 11.91 14.43
CA ILE A 115 13.25 11.00 13.75
C ILE A 115 13.73 9.58 14.01
N ASN A 116 12.80 8.70 14.39
CA ASN A 116 13.10 7.29 14.62
C ASN A 116 12.67 6.46 13.42
N PHE A 117 13.64 5.91 12.69
CA PHE A 117 13.41 5.02 11.57
C PHE A 117 13.51 3.57 12.06
N ASN A 118 12.43 3.09 12.68
CA ASN A 118 12.26 1.71 13.14
C ASN A 118 13.38 1.15 14.02
N ASP A 119 13.82 1.91 15.03
CA ASP A 119 14.93 1.67 15.99
C ASP A 119 16.22 2.44 15.68
N VAL A 120 16.31 3.14 14.54
CA VAL A 120 17.45 3.99 14.19
C VAL A 120 17.10 5.47 14.39
N PRO A 121 17.54 6.11 15.49
CA PRO A 121 17.34 7.52 15.69
C PRO A 121 18.30 8.35 14.83
N VAL A 122 17.78 9.30 14.07
CA VAL A 122 18.58 10.25 13.27
C VAL A 122 18.10 11.68 13.56
N SER A 123 19.03 12.57 13.90
CA SER A 123 18.71 13.98 14.15
C SER A 123 18.31 14.71 12.86
N LEU A 124 17.37 15.65 12.96
CA LEU A 124 16.96 16.50 11.83
C LEU A 124 18.14 17.27 11.22
N LYS A 125 19.08 17.73 12.05
CA LYS A 125 20.31 18.37 11.59
C LYS A 125 21.20 17.44 10.77
N GLU A 126 21.37 16.19 11.19
CA GLU A 126 22.15 15.20 10.43
C GLU A 126 21.45 14.85 9.12
N ILE A 127 20.12 14.68 9.14
CA ILE A 127 19.33 14.47 7.92
C ILE A 127 19.58 15.63 6.95
N SER A 128 19.34 16.87 7.36
CA SER A 128 19.56 18.06 6.53
C SER A 128 20.96 18.11 5.95
N LYS A 129 21.99 17.88 6.78
CA LYS A 129 23.39 17.86 6.34
C LYS A 129 23.64 16.81 5.26
N GLN A 130 23.13 15.58 5.42
CA GLN A 130 23.32 14.55 4.40
C GLN A 130 22.54 14.84 3.11
N ILE A 131 21.35 15.45 3.20
CA ILE A 131 20.59 15.92 2.03
C ILE A 131 21.37 17.00 1.27
N ASP A 132 21.89 18.02 1.97
CA ASP A 132 22.67 19.11 1.37
C ASP A 132 23.95 18.62 0.69
N LEU A 133 24.52 17.50 1.18
CA LEU A 133 25.68 16.83 0.59
C LEU A 133 25.32 15.87 -0.56
N GLY A 134 24.05 15.71 -0.91
CA GLY A 134 23.59 14.75 -1.91
C GLY A 134 23.74 13.28 -1.49
N ARG A 135 23.82 12.99 -0.19
CA ARG A 135 24.12 11.67 0.40
C ARG A 135 22.89 10.97 1.00
N SER A 136 21.70 11.31 0.51
CA SER A 136 20.45 10.70 0.98
C SER A 136 20.44 9.18 0.85
N THR A 137 21.01 8.65 -0.25
CA THR A 137 21.16 7.21 -0.47
C THR A 137 22.03 6.55 0.59
N ASN A 138 23.20 7.12 0.89
CA ASN A 138 24.13 6.59 1.91
C ASN A 138 23.48 6.57 3.30
N LEU A 139 22.74 7.62 3.65
CA LEU A 139 22.03 7.69 4.91
C LEU A 139 20.90 6.64 4.97
N ALA A 140 20.12 6.49 3.90
CA ALA A 140 19.08 5.47 3.81
C ALA A 140 19.64 4.04 3.91
N ASP A 141 20.74 3.74 3.21
CA ASP A 141 21.45 2.45 3.31
C ASP A 141 21.99 2.19 4.73
N SER A 142 22.47 3.25 5.40
CA SER A 142 22.91 3.16 6.79
C SER A 142 21.74 2.83 7.72
N ILE A 143 20.59 3.50 7.57
CA ILE A 143 19.38 3.21 8.32
C ILE A 143 18.95 1.75 8.14
N ILE A 144 18.88 1.26 6.89
CA ILE A 144 18.50 -0.12 6.59
C ILE A 144 19.46 -1.13 7.25
N SER A 145 20.76 -0.88 7.20
CA SER A 145 21.76 -1.83 7.74
C SER A 145 21.81 -1.86 9.28
N HIS A 146 21.45 -0.77 9.94
CA HIS A 146 21.43 -0.69 11.40
C HIS A 146 20.09 -1.12 12.00
N SER A 147 18.99 -1.01 11.26
CA SER A 147 17.67 -1.36 11.79
C SER A 147 17.42 -2.86 11.83
N SER A 148 17.09 -3.37 13.02
CA SER A 148 16.71 -4.78 13.18
C SER A 148 15.45 -5.12 12.36
N TYR A 149 14.48 -4.22 12.35
CA TYR A 149 13.24 -4.33 11.60
C TYR A 149 13.48 -4.43 10.09
N TYR A 150 14.23 -3.49 9.50
CA TYR A 150 14.47 -3.52 8.05
C TYR A 150 15.32 -4.71 7.61
N LYS A 151 16.29 -5.13 8.43
CA LYS A 151 17.08 -6.35 8.15
C LYS A 151 16.20 -7.59 8.10
N GLU A 152 15.30 -7.74 9.07
CA GLU A 152 14.39 -8.89 9.14
C GLU A 152 13.44 -8.93 7.95
N LEU A 153 12.92 -7.77 7.54
CA LEU A 153 12.07 -7.62 6.36
C LEU A 153 12.77 -7.99 5.05
N LEU A 154 14.03 -7.59 4.91
CA LEU A 154 14.85 -7.81 3.70
C LEU A 154 15.58 -9.16 3.69
N THR A 155 15.27 -10.07 4.62
CA THR A 155 15.80 -11.43 4.61
C THR A 155 15.60 -12.08 3.23
N PRO A 156 16.67 -12.55 2.57
CA PRO A 156 16.58 -13.10 1.22
C PRO A 156 15.52 -14.20 1.11
N ASN A 157 14.66 -14.10 0.10
CA ASN A 157 13.57 -15.04 -0.19
C ASN A 157 12.49 -15.16 0.90
N LYS A 158 12.49 -14.29 1.92
CA LYS A 158 11.42 -14.24 2.90
C LYS A 158 10.12 -13.78 2.23
N ILE A 159 9.06 -14.54 2.49
CA ILE A 159 7.70 -14.17 2.14
C ILE A 159 7.02 -13.75 3.43
N ASN A 160 6.50 -12.53 3.44
CA ASN A 160 5.78 -11.98 4.57
C ASN A 160 4.28 -12.08 4.28
N TYR A 161 3.52 -12.39 5.32
CA TYR A 161 2.08 -12.55 5.24
C TYR A 161 1.40 -11.48 6.08
N TYR A 162 0.30 -10.94 5.55
CA TYR A 162 -0.48 -9.91 6.22
C TYR A 162 -1.96 -10.25 6.20
N ILE A 163 -2.67 -9.78 7.22
CA ILE A 163 -4.13 -9.83 7.33
C ILE A 163 -4.59 -8.39 7.59
N ILE A 164 -5.52 -7.90 6.78
CA ILE A 164 -6.17 -6.60 6.96
C ILE A 164 -7.61 -6.87 7.38
N ASP A 165 -7.99 -6.38 8.56
CA ASP A 165 -9.37 -6.34 9.03
C ASP A 165 -10.03 -5.05 8.54
N LYS A 166 -11.04 -5.19 7.70
CA LYS A 166 -11.71 -4.06 7.04
C LYS A 166 -12.71 -3.33 7.93
N ASP A 167 -13.18 -3.98 9.00
CA ASP A 167 -14.12 -3.37 9.93
C ASP A 167 -13.38 -2.56 10.99
N GLU A 168 -12.25 -3.10 11.45
CA GLU A 168 -11.40 -2.43 12.45
C GLU A 168 -10.40 -1.46 11.82
N ASP A 169 -10.26 -1.43 10.49
CA ASP A 169 -9.23 -0.69 9.77
C ASP A 169 -7.81 -0.98 10.31
N SER A 170 -7.56 -2.25 10.64
CA SER A 170 -6.30 -2.69 11.24
C SER A 170 -5.56 -3.67 10.35
N THR A 171 -4.24 -3.61 10.38
CA THR A 171 -3.38 -4.58 9.70
C THR A 171 -2.55 -5.37 10.70
N TRP A 172 -2.49 -6.68 10.51
CA TRP A 172 -1.71 -7.61 11.30
C TRP A 172 -0.61 -8.23 10.43
N GLY A 173 0.63 -8.10 10.90
CA GLY A 173 1.82 -8.62 10.24
C GLY A 173 3.02 -7.67 10.41
N PRO A 174 4.14 -7.92 9.73
CA PRO A 174 4.41 -9.11 8.92
C PRO A 174 4.43 -10.39 9.75
N PHE A 175 3.85 -11.46 9.21
CA PHE A 175 3.96 -12.81 9.76
C PHE A 175 4.82 -13.71 8.87
N ASP A 176 5.42 -14.74 9.48
CA ASP A 176 5.79 -15.92 8.72
C ASP A 176 4.55 -16.79 8.39
N LYS A 177 4.75 -17.87 7.61
CA LYS A 177 3.63 -18.73 7.19
C LYS A 177 2.95 -19.42 8.37
N LEU A 178 3.70 -19.88 9.37
CA LEU A 178 3.15 -20.62 10.51
C LEU A 178 2.35 -19.68 11.42
N GLU A 179 2.89 -18.51 11.70
CA GLU A 179 2.22 -17.43 12.43
C GLU A 179 0.93 -17.02 11.73
N PHE A 180 0.99 -16.78 10.41
CA PHE A 180 -0.17 -16.40 9.61
C PHE A 180 -1.30 -17.43 9.67
N GLU A 181 -1.00 -18.72 9.47
CA GLU A 181 -2.03 -19.76 9.54
C GLU A 181 -2.60 -19.92 10.96
N LYS A 182 -1.77 -19.71 11.99
CA LYS A 182 -2.23 -19.69 13.38
C LYS A 182 -3.21 -18.53 13.61
N ILE A 183 -2.85 -17.30 13.23
CA ILE A 183 -3.72 -16.14 13.40
C ILE A 183 -5.01 -16.27 12.59
N LYS A 184 -4.94 -16.73 11.33
CA LYS A 184 -6.13 -17.03 10.51
C LYS A 184 -7.09 -17.97 11.24
N LYS A 185 -6.56 -19.06 11.80
CA LYS A 185 -7.36 -20.03 12.55
C LYS A 185 -7.97 -19.43 13.82
N GLU A 186 -7.20 -18.67 14.59
CA GLU A 186 -7.66 -18.00 15.81
C GLU A 186 -8.77 -16.98 15.54
N LYS A 187 -8.70 -16.30 14.39
CA LYS A 187 -9.68 -15.30 13.93
C LYS A 187 -10.84 -15.88 13.12
N GLY A 188 -10.84 -17.19 12.83
CA GLY A 188 -11.88 -17.83 12.03
C GLY A 188 -11.89 -17.39 10.55
N ILE A 189 -10.75 -16.96 10.02
CA ILE A 189 -10.61 -16.44 8.66
C ILE A 189 -10.52 -17.61 7.67
N ASN A 190 -11.55 -17.78 6.85
CA ASN A 190 -11.63 -18.83 5.83
C ASN A 190 -11.28 -18.27 4.43
N LEU A 191 -10.09 -17.68 4.32
CA LEU A 191 -9.54 -17.19 3.06
C LEU A 191 -8.30 -17.98 2.67
N ASP A 192 -8.25 -18.41 1.42
CA ASP A 192 -7.05 -18.98 0.83
C ASP A 192 -6.57 -18.14 -0.34
N PHE A 193 -5.26 -18.15 -0.52
CA PHE A 193 -4.63 -17.55 -1.67
C PHE A 193 -5.05 -18.29 -2.93
N LYS A 194 -5.71 -17.60 -3.85
CA LYS A 194 -6.10 -18.17 -5.13
C LYS A 194 -4.85 -18.29 -5.97
N LYS A 195 -4.49 -19.51 -6.38
CA LYS A 195 -3.39 -19.74 -7.31
C LYS A 195 -3.71 -18.95 -8.58
N GLN A 196 -3.06 -17.80 -8.76
CA GLN A 196 -3.25 -17.01 -9.97
C GLN A 196 -2.73 -17.84 -11.14
N ILE A 197 -3.64 -18.28 -12.01
CA ILE A 197 -3.26 -18.77 -13.33
C ILE A 197 -2.82 -17.52 -14.09
N LYS A 198 -1.50 -17.33 -14.18
CA LYS A 198 -0.92 -16.34 -15.08
C LYS A 198 -1.16 -16.74 -16.52
#